data_AF-A0A926X735-F1
#
_entry.id   AF-A0A926X735-F1
#
_cell.length_a   1.000
_cell.length_b   1.000
_cell.length_c   1.000
_cell.angle_alpha   90.00
_cell.angle_beta   90.00
_cell.angle_gamma   90.00
#
_symmetry.space_group_name_H-M   'P 1'
#
loop_
_entity.id
_entity.type
_entity.pdbx_description
1 polymer ?
#
loop_
_entity_poly.entity_id
_entity_poly.type
_entity_poly.pdbx_seq_one_letter_code
_entity_poly.pdbx_strand_id
1 'polypeptide(L)' 'MKLVYRGVRYDANIAPVAVVDAPITGQYRGATLQFHNAAKLSMMQRVLHLVYRGVAFDEAIAL' A
#
# COMPACT_ATOMS: atom_id res chain seq x y z
N MET A 1 -4.03 7.06 10.11
CA MET A 1 -4.94 8.22 9.93
C MET A 1 -6.26 7.70 9.39
N LYS A 2 -7.41 8.03 10.00
CA LYS A 2 -8.73 7.61 9.48
C LYS A 2 -9.20 8.59 8.40
N LEU A 3 -9.51 8.09 7.21
CA LEU A 3 -10.04 8.90 6.11
C LEU A 3 -11.54 9.12 6.33
N VAL A 4 -11.96 10.37 6.41
CA VAL A 4 -13.37 10.77 6.50
C VAL A 4 -13.73 11.59 5.28
N TYR A 5 -14.69 11.13 4.48
CA TYR A 5 -15.20 11.86 3.31
C TYR A 5 -16.74 11.87 3.35
N ARG A 6 -17.34 13.05 3.15
CA ARG A 6 -18.80 13.28 3.20
C ARG A 6 -19.49 12.68 4.43
N GLY A 7 -18.84 12.73 5.60
CA GLY A 7 -19.38 12.19 6.86
C GLY A 7 -19.29 10.67 7.01
N VAL A 8 -18.84 9.94 5.98
CA VAL A 8 -18.59 8.50 6.05
C VAL A 8 -17.16 8.24 6.51
N ARG A 9 -17.01 7.38 7.52
CA ARG A 9 -15.71 6.93 8.01
C ARG A 9 -15.32 5.67 7.25
N TYR A 10 -14.18 5.73 6.58
CA TYR A 10 -13.60 4.55 5.95
C TYR A 10 -12.63 3.90 6.93
N ASP A 11 -12.87 2.64 7.25
CA ASP A 11 -11.88 1.83 7.95
C ASP A 11 -10.77 1.47 6.97
N ALA A 12 -9.60 2.07 7.17
CA ALA A 12 -8.42 1.75 6.40
C ALA A 12 -7.87 0.40 6.90
N ASN A 13 -8.20 -0.67 6.19
CA ASN A 13 -7.54 -1.97 6.39
C ASN A 13 -6.18 -1.94 5.69
N ILE A 14 -5.19 -1.31 6.34
CA ILE A 14 -3.81 -1.28 5.85
C ILE A 14 -3.22 -2.65 6.17
N ALA A 15 -2.99 -3.47 5.14
CA ALA A 15 -2.32 -4.75 5.31
C ALA A 15 -0.87 -4.50 5.77
N PRO A 16 -0.41 -5.13 6.87
CA PRO A 16 0.98 -5.04 7.27
C PRO A 16 1.87 -5.68 6.21
N VAL A 17 2.86 -4.95 5.71
CA VAL A 17 3.85 -5.46 4.74
C VAL A 17 5.05 -5.96 5.52
N ALA A 18 5.37 -7.24 5.36
CA ALA A 18 6.61 -7.80 5.91
C ALA A 18 7.82 -7.21 5.19
N VAL A 19 8.76 -6.68 5.96
CA VAL A 19 10.00 -6.08 5.47
C VAL A 19 11.22 -6.81 6.03
N VAL A 20 12.31 -6.82 5.27
CA VAL A 20 13.62 -7.35 5.64
C VAL A 20 14.67 -6.28 5.44
N ASP A 21 15.67 -6.26 6.32
CA ASP A 21 16.76 -5.29 6.23
C ASP A 21 17.54 -5.49 4.94
N ALA A 22 17.76 -4.39 4.22
CA ALA A 22 18.60 -4.41 3.05
C ALA A 22 20.08 -4.50 3.49
N PRO A 23 20.92 -5.22 2.73
CA PRO A 23 22.34 -5.32 3.03
C PRO A 23 23.08 -3.97 2.93
N ILE A 24 22.51 -3.01 2.19
CA ILE A 24 23.03 -1.65 2.11
C ILE A 24 22.62 -0.90 3.37
N THR A 25 23.61 -0.56 4.19
CA THR A 25 23.48 0.34 5.34
C THR A 25 24.56 1.40 5.26
N GLY A 26 24.34 2.56 5.88
CA GLY A 26 25.31 3.66 5.83
C GLY A 26 25.16 4.63 6.99
N GLN A 27 26.11 5.56 7.10
CA GLN A 27 26.06 6.68 8.03
C GLN A 27 26.20 7.97 7.22
N TYR A 28 25.22 8.87 7.32
CA TYR A 28 25.28 10.18 6.67
C TYR A 28 25.12 11.27 7.73
N ARG A 29 26.15 12.11 7.89
CA ARG A 29 26.19 13.20 8.89
C ARG A 29 25.86 12.75 10.32
N GLY A 30 26.28 11.52 10.68
CA GLY A 30 26.02 10.93 12.01
C GLY A 30 24.64 10.29 12.17
N ALA A 31 23.81 10.26 11.12
CA ALA A 31 22.55 9.54 11.11
C ALA A 31 22.67 8.21 10.36
N THR A 32 22.18 7.14 11.00
CA THR A 32 22.19 5.79 10.42
C THR A 32 21.13 5.69 9.33
N LEU A 33 21.56 5.37 8.12
CA LEU A 33 20.72 5.10 6.98
C LEU A 33 20.50 3.59 6.87
N GLN A 34 19.27 3.17 7.14
CA GLN A 34 18.82 1.79 6.96
C GLN A 34 17.79 1.76 5.85
N PHE A 35 17.96 0.81 4.94
CA PHE A 35 16.99 0.54 3.89
C PHE A 35 16.30 -0.79 4.22
N HIS A 36 15.01 -0.88 3.93
CA HIS A 36 14.26 -2.12 4.07
C HIS A 36 13.70 -2.53 2.72
N ASN A 37 13.79 -3.82 2.39
CA ASN A 37 13.18 -4.42 1.22
C ASN A 37 11.88 -5.13 1.63
N ALA A 38 10.91 -5.22 0.72
CA ALA A 38 9.73 -6.04 0.95
C ALA A 38 10.13 -7.53 0.99
N ALA A 39 9.76 -8.24 2.05
CA ALA A 39 10.08 -9.67 2.21
C ALA A 39 9.36 -10.56 1.18
N LYS A 40 8.25 -10.07 0.63
CA LYS A 40 7.51 -10.70 -0.45
C LYS A 40 7.09 -9.64 -1.46
N LEU A 41 7.25 -9.93 -2.75
CA LEU A 41 6.63 -9.14 -3.82
C LEU A 41 5.13 -9.14 -3.59
N SER A 42 4.56 -7.95 -3.38
CA SER A 42 3.11 -7.79 -3.27
C SER A 42 2.49 -8.26 -4.58
N MET A 43 1.85 -9.44 -4.57
CA MET A 43 0.96 -9.81 -5.67
C MET A 43 -0.12 -8.73 -5.70
N MET A 44 -0.23 -8.06 -6.84
CA MET A 44 -1.11 -6.92 -7.03
C MET A 44 -2.56 -7.40 -6.98
N GLN A 45 -3.10 -7.54 -5.78
CA GLN A 45 -4.45 -8.06 -5.59
C GLN A 45 -5.40 -6.89 -5.47
N ARG A 46 -5.84 -6.35 -6.60
CA ARG A 46 -7.07 -5.56 -6.68
C ARG A 46 -7.75 -5.75 -8.02
N VAL A 47 -8.61 -6.76 -8.08
CA VAL A 47 -9.80 -6.69 -8.93
C VAL A 47 -10.80 -5.88 -8.12
N LEU A 48 -10.92 -4.59 -8.40
CA LEU A 48 -11.94 -3.76 -7.78
C LEU A 48 -13.23 -3.97 -8.57
N HIS A 49 -14.16 -4.73 -8.02
CA HIS A 49 -15.52 -4.83 -8.55
C HIS A 49 -16.30 -3.57 -8.16
N LEU A 50 -16.12 -2.51 -8.93
CA LEU A 50 -16.79 -1.23 -8.69
C LEU A 50 -18.18 -1.27 -9.34
N VAL A 51 -19.18 -0.66 -8.70
CA VAL A 51 -20.52 -0.49 -9.28
C VAL A 51 -20.93 0.97 -9.13
N TYR A 52 -21.22 1.64 -10.24
CA TYR A 52 -21.74 3.00 -10.27
C TYR A 52 -23.14 3.00 -10.89
N ARG A 53 -24.15 3.44 -10.11
CA ARG A 53 -25.57 3.48 -10.53
C ARG A 53 -26.08 2.16 -11.16
N GLY A 54 -25.62 1.02 -10.62
CA GLY A 54 -26.01 -0.31 -11.11
C GLY A 54 -25.18 -0.84 -12.28
N VAL A 55 -24.21 -0.06 -12.79
CA VAL A 55 -23.29 -0.49 -13.85
C VAL A 55 -21.98 -0.94 -13.21
N ALA A 56 -21.56 -2.17 -13.50
CA ALA A 56 -20.26 -2.70 -13.08
C ALA A 56 -19.13 -2.01 -13.85
N PHE A 57 -18.08 -1.64 -13.13
CA PHE A 57 -16.88 -1.01 -13.65
C PHE A 57 -15.69 -1.91 -13.27
N ASP A 58 -15.44 -2.90 -14.12
CA ASP A 58 -14.31 -3.81 -14.01
C ASP A 58 -13.18 -3.27 -14.91
N GLU A 59 -12.43 -2.29 -14.42
CA GLU A 59 -11.24 -1.81 -15.11
C GLU A 59 -10.02 -2.50 -14.50
N ALA A 60 -9.35 -3.35 -15.28
CA ALA A 60 -8.03 -3.85 -14.92
C ALA A 60 -7.06 -2.67 -14.98
N ILE A 61 -6.77 -2.07 -13.84
CA ILE A 61 -5.79 -0.99 -13.74
C ILE A 61 -4.40 -1.61 -13.96
N ALA A 62 -3.93 -1.59 -15.22
CA ALA A 62 -2.55 -1.89 -15.56
C ALA A 62 -1.66 -0.73 -15.07
N LEU A 63 -0.73 -1.03 -14.17
CA LEU A 63 0.34 -0.12 -13.74
C LEU A 63 1.64 -0.47 -14.44
#